data_AF-W3ALH1-F1
#
_entry.id   AF-W3ALH1-F1
#
_cell.length_a   1.000
_cell.length_b   1.000
_cell.length_c   1.000
_cell.angle_alpha   90.00
_cell.angle_beta   90.00
_cell.angle_gamma   90.00
#
_symmetry.space_group_name_H-M   'P 1'
#
loop_
_entity.id
_entity.type
_entity.pdbx_description
1 polymer ?
#
loop_
_entity_poly.entity_id
_entity_poly.type
_entity_poly.pdbx_seq_one_letter_code
_entity_poly.pdbx_strand_id
1 'polypeptide(L)'
;MKKKWKNGFTIVELLIVIGIIGILVAISIPYINARLERAREAHDIATMRAAASAAIDLYYAGVCDGKTADDAGLSWDTGGGAVSSNAYGAYDPATGRFYKKRDLLPASAKKYGRGTKMDGGTVFESGSEKGLAYLASEDYTNAVVMVSIYPKANPAHVDVYWKNNDGKNKNKYVGGNTHTNIPDYCLRIVLN
;
A
#
# COMPACT_ATOMS: atom_id res chain seq x y z
N MET A 1 -26.92 44.40 -49.35
CA MET A 1 -27.27 43.64 -48.13
C MET A 1 -26.40 42.40 -48.03
N LYS A 2 -25.59 42.23 -46.98
CA LYS A 2 -24.75 41.03 -46.78
C LYS A 2 -25.63 39.88 -46.25
N LYS A 3 -25.80 38.80 -47.04
CA LYS A 3 -26.49 37.57 -46.61
C LYS A 3 -25.65 36.91 -45.50
N LYS A 4 -26.12 36.95 -44.25
CA LYS A 4 -25.58 36.11 -43.17
C LYS A 4 -26.15 34.70 -43.34
N TRP A 5 -25.28 33.75 -43.66
CA TRP A 5 -25.63 32.33 -43.65
C TRP A 5 -25.87 31.91 -42.20
N LYS A 6 -27.10 31.53 -41.86
CA LYS A 6 -27.42 30.91 -40.58
C LYS A 6 -27.18 29.42 -40.71
N ASN A 7 -25.98 28.96 -40.38
CA ASN A 7 -25.67 27.54 -40.25
C ASN A 7 -26.17 27.08 -38.87
N GLY A 8 -27.36 26.47 -38.82
CA GLY A 8 -27.89 25.84 -37.61
C GLY A 8 -27.38 24.39 -37.51
N PHE A 9 -27.02 23.96 -36.30
CA PHE A 9 -26.64 22.59 -36.01
C PHE A 9 -27.87 21.68 -36.09
N THR A 10 -27.80 20.60 -36.88
CA THR A 10 -28.91 19.65 -37.01
C THR A 10 -28.93 18.66 -35.84
N ILE A 11 -30.12 18.19 -35.47
CA ILE A 11 -30.26 17.15 -34.45
C ILE A 11 -29.57 15.85 -34.89
N VAL A 12 -29.58 15.55 -36.19
CA VAL A 12 -28.93 14.35 -36.75
C VAL A 12 -27.41 14.41 -36.58
N GLU A 13 -26.80 15.57 -36.81
CA GLU A 13 -25.36 15.76 -36.54
C GLU A 13 -25.04 15.52 -35.06
N LEU A 14 -25.88 15.98 -34.14
CA LEU A 14 -25.69 15.70 -32.72
C LEU A 14 -25.82 14.21 -32.40
N LEU A 15 -26.81 13.53 -32.99
CA LEU A 15 -27.10 12.11 -32.73
C LEU A 15 -25.95 11.20 -33.18
N ILE A 16 -25.38 11.43 -34.37
CA ILE A 16 -24.25 10.65 -34.86
C ILE A 16 -23.02 10.85 -33.96
N VAL A 17 -22.76 12.08 -33.52
CA VAL A 17 -21.63 12.40 -32.63
C VAL A 17 -21.77 11.66 -31.29
N ILE A 18 -22.94 11.71 -30.66
CA ILE A 18 -23.18 10.99 -29.40
C ILE A 18 -23.07 9.47 -29.60
N GLY A 19 -23.53 8.96 -30.74
CA GLY A 19 -23.39 7.54 -31.10
C GLY A 19 -21.92 7.10 -31.16
N ILE A 20 -21.06 7.86 -31.84
CA ILE A 20 -19.62 7.57 -31.93
C ILE A 20 -18.95 7.71 -30.56
N ILE A 21 -19.26 8.76 -29.79
CA ILE A 21 -18.72 8.93 -28.43
C ILE A 21 -19.10 7.75 -27.54
N GLY A 22 -20.34 7.24 -27.63
CA GLY A 22 -20.80 6.08 -26.87
C GLY A 22 -19.96 4.83 -27.13
N ILE A 23 -19.65 4.54 -28.40
CA ILE A 23 -18.79 3.41 -28.79
C ILE A 23 -17.37 3.57 -28.22
N LEU A 24 -16.80 4.77 -28.35
CA LEU A 24 -15.45 5.05 -27.84
C LEU A 24 -15.38 4.90 -26.32
N VAL A 25 -16.37 5.43 -25.59
CA VAL A 25 -16.44 5.34 -24.12
C VAL A 25 -16.59 3.89 -23.67
N ALA A 26 -17.42 3.09 -24.35
CA ALA A 26 -17.64 1.68 -24.01
C ALA A 26 -16.35 0.85 -24.04
N ILE A 27 -15.48 1.08 -25.03
CA ILE A 27 -14.18 0.39 -25.13
C ILE A 27 -13.16 0.98 -24.15
N SER A 28 -13.20 2.31 -23.94
CA SER A 28 -12.17 3.01 -23.18
C SER A 28 -12.23 2.78 -21.66
N ILE A 29 -13.43 2.71 -21.07
CA ILE A 29 -13.60 2.56 -19.61
C ILE A 29 -12.88 1.32 -19.03
N PRO A 30 -13.13 0.08 -19.49
CA PRO A 30 -12.50 -1.09 -18.89
C PRO A 30 -10.97 -1.06 -19.04
N TYR A 31 -10.49 -0.56 -20.18
CA TYR A 31 -9.06 -0.44 -20.46
C TYR A 31 -8.36 0.57 -19.55
N ILE A 32 -8.96 1.74 -19.35
CA ILE A 32 -8.42 2.78 -18.47
C ILE A 32 -8.44 2.29 -17.02
N ASN A 33 -9.52 1.65 -16.58
CA ASN A 33 -9.65 1.15 -15.21
C ASN A 33 -8.54 0.15 -14.84
N ALA A 34 -8.25 -0.83 -15.71
CA ALA A 34 -7.17 -1.79 -15.47
C ALA A 34 -5.79 -1.10 -15.37
N ARG A 35 -5.55 -0.06 -16.20
CA ARG A 35 -4.29 0.71 -16.18
C ARG A 35 -4.16 1.59 -14.94
N LEU A 36 -5.25 2.24 -14.53
CA LEU A 36 -5.30 3.02 -13.30
C LEU A 36 -5.03 2.12 -12.10
N GLU A 37 -5.57 0.91 -12.11
CA GLU A 37 -5.35 -0.05 -11.03
C GLU A 37 -3.90 -0.51 -10.94
N ARG A 38 -3.28 -0.87 -12.07
CA ARG A 38 -1.82 -1.13 -12.11
C ARG A 38 -0.99 0.03 -11.58
N ALA A 39 -1.36 1.26 -11.90
CA ALA A 39 -0.64 2.44 -11.41
C ALA A 39 -0.77 2.61 -9.89
N ARG A 40 -1.94 2.28 -9.32
CA ARG A 40 -2.17 2.28 -7.87
C ARG A 40 -1.37 1.19 -7.18
N GLU A 41 -1.39 -0.04 -7.71
CA GLU A 41 -0.60 -1.16 -7.20
C GLU A 41 0.90 -0.85 -7.25
N ALA A 42 1.40 -0.28 -8.36
CA ALA A 42 2.79 0.13 -8.48
C ALA A 42 3.18 1.20 -7.45
N HIS A 43 2.29 2.16 -7.17
CA HIS A 43 2.48 3.17 -6.13
C HIS A 43 2.54 2.54 -4.73
N ASP A 44 1.66 1.59 -4.45
CA ASP A 44 1.61 0.89 -3.16
C ASP A 44 2.88 0.04 -2.95
N ILE A 45 3.36 -0.67 -3.99
CA ILE A 45 4.63 -1.41 -3.94
C ILE A 45 5.82 -0.46 -3.76
N ALA A 46 5.85 0.68 -4.45
CA ALA A 46 6.89 1.68 -4.27
C ALA A 46 6.92 2.21 -2.83
N THR A 47 5.74 2.42 -2.24
CA THR A 47 5.58 2.83 -0.84
C THR A 47 6.13 1.78 0.12
N MET A 48 5.83 0.50 -0.11
CA MET A 48 6.40 -0.59 0.68
C MET A 48 7.92 -0.62 0.61
N ARG A 49 8.51 -0.44 -0.58
CA ARG A 49 9.97 -0.42 -0.76
C ARG A 49 10.62 0.76 -0.04
N ALA A 50 9.99 1.94 -0.08
CA ALA A 50 10.47 3.12 0.64
C ALA A 50 10.48 2.88 2.16
N ALA A 51 9.41 2.28 2.69
CA ALA A 51 9.32 1.89 4.09
C ALA A 51 10.38 0.85 4.47
N ALA A 52 10.64 -0.12 3.57
CA ALA A 52 11.64 -1.16 3.79
C ALA A 52 13.05 -0.56 3.87
N SER A 53 13.41 0.33 2.94
CA SER A 53 14.69 1.03 2.95
C SER A 53 14.89 1.79 4.27
N ALA A 54 13.90 2.58 4.68
CA ALA A 54 13.99 3.36 5.91
C ALA A 54 14.13 2.48 7.17
N ALA A 55 13.51 1.31 7.18
CA ALA A 55 13.63 0.38 8.30
C ALA A 55 14.96 -0.39 8.32
N ILE A 56 15.52 -0.70 7.14
CA ILE A 56 16.88 -1.25 7.02
C ILE A 56 17.89 -0.24 7.57
N ASP A 57 17.75 1.04 7.24
CA ASP A 57 18.62 2.10 7.76
C ASP A 57 18.56 2.17 9.29
N LEU A 58 17.36 2.04 9.88
CA LEU A 58 17.19 1.98 11.33
C LEU A 58 17.85 0.75 11.97
N TYR A 59 17.75 -0.41 11.32
CA TYR A 59 18.45 -1.61 11.80
C TYR A 59 19.96 -1.40 11.85
N TYR A 60 20.55 -0.89 10.75
CA TYR A 60 22.00 -0.62 10.71
C TYR A 60 22.42 0.56 11.59
N ALA A 61 21.50 1.45 11.94
CA ALA A 61 21.70 2.49 12.97
C ALA A 61 21.67 1.94 14.41
N GLY A 62 21.37 0.64 14.60
CA GLY A 62 21.48 -0.04 15.89
C GLY A 62 20.16 -0.29 16.63
N VAL A 63 19.01 -0.18 15.95
CA VAL A 63 17.71 -0.53 16.55
C VAL A 63 17.65 -2.04 16.84
N CYS A 64 17.85 -2.42 18.11
CA CYS A 64 17.97 -3.81 18.53
C CYS A 64 17.25 -4.17 19.85
N ASP A 65 16.67 -3.17 20.54
CA ASP A 65 15.96 -3.33 21.80
C ASP A 65 14.88 -2.25 22.00
N GLY A 66 14.18 -2.32 23.13
CA GLY A 66 13.08 -1.38 23.43
C GLY A 66 13.52 0.07 23.57
N LYS A 67 14.74 0.34 24.03
CA LYS A 67 15.24 1.71 24.18
C LYS A 67 15.57 2.31 22.81
N THR A 68 16.36 1.59 22.02
CA THR A 68 16.77 2.02 20.68
C THR A 68 15.58 2.12 19.72
N ALA A 69 14.56 1.26 19.88
CA ALA A 69 13.29 1.39 19.16
C ALA A 69 12.53 2.67 19.55
N ASP A 70 12.45 3.00 20.84
CA ASP A 70 11.77 4.21 21.32
C ASP A 70 12.45 5.48 20.81
N ASP A 71 13.79 5.51 20.86
CA ASP A 71 14.64 6.59 20.34
C ASP A 71 14.43 6.78 18.81
N ALA A 72 14.18 5.69 18.09
CA ALA A 72 13.85 5.70 16.65
C ALA A 72 12.37 5.99 16.32
N GLY A 73 11.52 6.23 17.32
CA GLY A 73 10.09 6.50 17.13
C GLY A 73 9.25 5.25 16.83
N LEU A 74 9.77 4.06 17.12
CA LEU A 74 9.10 2.76 16.98
C LEU A 74 8.61 2.25 18.35
N SER A 75 7.65 1.32 18.32
CA SER A 75 7.27 0.51 19.47
C SER A 75 8.10 -0.76 19.54
N TRP A 76 8.23 -1.35 20.73
CA TRP A 76 8.88 -2.65 20.91
C TRP A 76 7.86 -3.69 21.37
N ASP A 77 7.86 -4.85 20.72
CA ASP A 77 7.17 -6.05 21.20
C ASP A 77 8.20 -7.13 21.49
N THR A 78 7.98 -7.85 22.59
CA THR A 78 8.85 -8.94 23.03
C THR A 78 8.50 -10.27 22.36
N GLY A 79 7.32 -10.38 21.72
CA GLY A 79 6.96 -11.52 20.87
C GLY A 79 7.03 -12.90 21.53
N GLY A 80 7.04 -12.96 22.87
CA GLY A 80 7.22 -14.20 23.63
C GLY A 80 8.67 -14.70 23.74
N GLY A 81 9.67 -13.94 23.30
CA GLY A 81 11.09 -14.31 23.41
C GLY A 81 12.04 -13.43 22.59
N ALA A 82 13.34 -13.52 22.86
CA ALA A 82 14.34 -12.64 22.24
C ALA A 82 14.34 -12.68 20.70
N VAL A 83 14.17 -13.86 20.10
CA VAL A 83 14.18 -14.06 18.63
C VAL A 83 12.93 -13.51 17.93
N SER A 84 11.80 -13.47 18.64
CA SER A 84 10.52 -12.97 18.15
C SER A 84 10.29 -11.49 18.47
N SER A 85 11.20 -10.90 19.24
CA SER A 85 11.12 -9.49 19.60
C SER A 85 11.37 -8.61 18.38
N ASN A 86 10.57 -7.56 18.23
CA ASN A 86 10.68 -6.65 17.11
C ASN A 86 10.47 -5.19 17.50
N ALA A 87 11.11 -4.31 16.74
CA ALA A 87 10.76 -2.90 16.70
C ALA A 87 9.74 -2.70 15.57
N TYR A 88 8.57 -2.14 15.87
CA TYR A 88 7.49 -1.99 14.89
C TYR A 88 6.87 -0.59 14.93
N GLY A 89 6.34 -0.16 13.78
CA GLY A 89 5.73 1.15 13.67
C GLY A 89 4.98 1.35 12.36
N ALA A 90 4.19 2.40 12.31
CA ALA A 90 3.52 2.85 11.10
C ALA A 90 4.43 3.81 10.34
N TYR A 91 4.51 3.66 9.02
CA TYR A 91 5.34 4.52 8.16
C TYR A 91 4.46 5.58 7.48
N ASP A 92 4.92 6.83 7.48
CA ASP A 92 4.32 7.92 6.72
C ASP A 92 5.14 8.15 5.42
N PRO A 93 4.61 7.78 4.25
CA PRO A 93 5.33 7.95 2.99
C PRO A 93 5.50 9.41 2.55
N ALA A 94 4.69 10.33 3.06
CA ALA A 94 4.80 11.74 2.70
C ALA A 94 6.00 12.42 3.39
N THR A 95 6.32 12.00 4.62
CA THR A 95 7.41 12.58 5.40
C THR A 95 8.60 11.65 5.61
N GLY A 96 8.48 10.37 5.26
CA GLY A 96 9.48 9.34 5.54
C GLY A 96 9.67 9.03 7.02
N ARG A 97 8.67 9.34 7.87
CA ARG A 97 8.78 9.21 9.34
C ARG A 97 8.06 7.98 9.84
N PHE A 98 8.58 7.40 10.92
CA PHE A 98 7.91 6.36 11.67
C PHE A 98 7.11 6.91 12.84
N TYR A 99 6.01 6.23 13.14
CA TYR A 99 5.16 6.48 14.29
C TYR A 99 4.97 5.19 15.07
N LYS A 100 5.09 5.27 16.40
CA LYS A 100 4.98 4.12 17.31
C LYS A 100 3.73 3.27 17.07
N LYS A 101 2.62 3.90 16.69
CA LYS A 101 1.35 3.24 16.36
C LYS A 101 0.65 3.98 15.23
N ARG A 102 -0.16 3.25 14.46
CA ARG A 102 -0.95 3.79 13.36
C ARG A 102 -1.89 4.93 13.77
N ASP A 103 -2.48 4.88 14.95
CA ASP A 103 -3.39 5.94 15.41
C ASP A 103 -2.67 7.28 15.64
N LEU A 104 -1.34 7.29 15.73
CA LEU A 104 -0.52 8.50 15.83
C LEU A 104 -0.18 9.11 14.47
N LEU A 105 -0.47 8.43 13.35
CA LEU A 105 -0.27 9.02 12.02
C LEU A 105 -1.12 10.30 11.84
N PRO A 106 -0.61 11.29 11.08
CA PRO A 106 -1.41 12.44 10.70
C PRO A 106 -2.61 12.00 9.85
N ALA A 107 -3.67 12.81 9.82
CA ALA A 107 -4.90 12.48 9.09
C ALA A 107 -4.66 12.18 7.60
N SER A 108 -3.70 12.86 6.98
CA SER A 108 -3.27 12.63 5.60
C SER A 108 -2.64 11.25 5.38
N ALA A 109 -1.88 10.73 6.34
CA ALA A 109 -1.21 9.44 6.25
C ALA A 109 -2.04 8.27 6.83
N LYS A 110 -3.25 8.55 7.32
CA LYS A 110 -4.15 7.50 7.83
C LYS A 110 -4.88 6.74 6.71
N LYS A 111 -4.82 7.21 5.45
CA LYS A 111 -5.50 6.59 4.31
C LYS A 111 -4.69 6.80 3.03
N TYR A 112 -3.79 5.87 2.72
CA TYR A 112 -2.94 6.03 1.53
C TYR A 112 -2.70 4.78 0.70
N GLY A 113 -3.08 3.58 1.15
CA GLY A 113 -3.18 2.47 0.20
C GLY A 113 -4.19 2.83 -0.88
N ARG A 114 -3.83 2.60 -2.14
CA ARG A 114 -4.59 3.07 -3.31
C ARG A 114 -5.23 1.93 -4.08
N GLY A 115 -4.81 0.70 -3.84
CA GLY A 115 -5.39 -0.51 -4.42
C GLY A 115 -6.85 -0.74 -4.02
N THR A 116 -7.58 -1.38 -4.92
CA THR A 116 -9.00 -1.75 -4.80
C THR A 116 -9.14 -3.26 -5.02
N LYS A 117 -10.37 -3.78 -4.94
CA LYS A 117 -10.65 -5.20 -5.22
C LYS A 117 -10.46 -5.60 -6.70
N MET A 118 -10.21 -4.66 -7.59
CA MET A 118 -9.90 -4.97 -8.98
C MET A 118 -8.44 -5.38 -9.08
N ASP A 119 -8.19 -6.51 -9.73
CA ASP A 119 -6.83 -6.96 -10.00
C ASP A 119 -6.25 -6.18 -11.19
N GLY A 120 -5.24 -5.35 -10.92
CA GLY A 120 -4.44 -4.72 -11.95
C GLY A 120 -3.51 -5.71 -12.66
N GLY A 121 -3.26 -6.89 -12.09
CA GLY A 121 -2.38 -7.93 -12.65
C GLY A 121 -0.92 -7.72 -12.27
N THR A 122 -0.62 -6.92 -11.24
CA THR A 122 0.74 -6.80 -10.70
C THR A 122 1.01 -7.96 -9.73
N VAL A 123 2.02 -8.78 -10.02
CA VAL A 123 2.50 -9.81 -9.11
C VAL A 123 3.81 -9.33 -8.48
N PHE A 124 3.88 -9.36 -7.15
CA PHE A 124 5.10 -9.02 -6.42
C PHE A 124 5.50 -10.16 -5.47
N GLU A 125 6.36 -11.05 -5.98
CA GLU A 125 6.76 -12.33 -5.36
C GLU A 125 7.89 -12.21 -4.32
N SER A 126 8.21 -11.00 -3.85
CA SER A 126 9.23 -10.79 -2.81
C SER A 126 8.63 -10.93 -1.41
N GLY A 127 7.84 -12.00 -1.20
CA GLY A 127 6.91 -12.15 -0.08
C GLY A 127 7.38 -12.97 1.11
N SER A 128 6.51 -13.03 2.14
CA SER A 128 6.63 -13.89 3.33
C SER A 128 6.42 -15.38 3.01
N GLU A 129 6.05 -16.22 3.98
CA GLU A 129 5.82 -17.67 3.82
C GLU A 129 4.88 -18.06 2.67
N LYS A 130 3.98 -17.16 2.23
CA LYS A 130 3.08 -17.37 1.09
C LYS A 130 3.67 -16.93 -0.27
N GLY A 131 4.92 -16.45 -0.29
CA GLY A 131 5.64 -16.02 -1.49
C GLY A 131 5.20 -14.68 -2.07
N LEU A 132 4.13 -14.06 -1.56
CA LEU A 132 3.63 -12.76 -2.06
C LEU A 132 3.77 -11.67 -1.00
N ALA A 133 4.29 -10.51 -1.41
CA ALA A 133 4.34 -9.33 -0.55
C ALA A 133 3.07 -8.49 -0.62
N TYR A 134 2.34 -8.64 -1.73
CA TYR A 134 1.15 -7.88 -2.06
C TYR A 134 0.22 -8.78 -2.88
N LEU A 135 -1.06 -8.83 -2.53
CA LEU A 135 -2.08 -9.57 -3.27
C LEU A 135 -3.01 -8.57 -3.97
N ALA A 136 -2.99 -8.55 -5.31
CA ALA A 136 -3.71 -7.57 -6.11
C ALA A 136 -5.25 -7.66 -6.03
N SER A 137 -5.80 -8.81 -5.61
CA SER A 137 -7.25 -8.96 -5.41
C SER A 137 -7.79 -8.35 -4.11
N GLU A 138 -6.92 -7.85 -3.24
CA GLU A 138 -7.29 -7.30 -1.93
C GLU A 138 -7.56 -5.79 -1.97
N ASP A 139 -8.36 -5.31 -1.03
CA ASP A 139 -8.69 -3.87 -0.92
C ASP A 139 -7.71 -3.16 0.02
N TYR A 140 -6.94 -2.21 -0.52
CA TYR A 140 -5.95 -1.43 0.22
C TYR A 140 -6.37 0.03 0.44
N THR A 141 -7.55 0.46 -0.03
CA THR A 141 -7.99 1.86 -0.05
C THR A 141 -7.88 2.59 1.29
N ASN A 142 -8.03 1.86 2.41
CA ASN A 142 -7.92 2.39 3.77
C ASN A 142 -6.79 1.74 4.58
N ALA A 143 -5.82 1.16 3.89
CA ALA A 143 -4.68 0.54 4.52
C ALA A 143 -3.56 1.57 4.75
N VAL A 144 -2.72 1.25 5.73
CA VAL A 144 -1.42 1.89 5.92
C VAL A 144 -0.34 0.81 5.90
N VAL A 145 0.87 1.21 5.53
CA VAL A 145 2.09 0.43 5.69
C VAL A 145 2.57 0.50 7.14
N MET A 146 2.90 -0.68 7.61
CA MET A 146 3.54 -0.95 8.87
C MET A 146 4.87 -1.64 8.58
N VAL A 147 5.82 -1.45 9.47
CA VAL A 147 7.10 -2.13 9.41
C VAL A 147 7.38 -2.80 10.75
N SER A 148 8.01 -3.96 10.69
CA SER A 148 8.56 -4.69 11.83
C SER A 148 10.00 -5.10 11.53
N ILE A 149 10.92 -4.68 12.38
CA ILE A 149 12.35 -5.03 12.35
C ILE A 149 12.56 -6.13 13.40
N TYR A 150 13.06 -7.29 12.98
CA TYR A 150 13.39 -8.42 13.85
C TYR A 150 14.91 -8.54 13.98
N PRO A 151 15.55 -7.75 14.85
CA PRO A 151 17.01 -7.64 14.92
C PRO A 151 17.68 -8.88 15.51
N LYS A 152 16.93 -9.68 16.29
CA LYS A 152 17.42 -10.88 16.99
C LYS A 152 16.90 -12.18 16.38
N ALA A 153 16.11 -12.10 15.31
CA ALA A 153 15.70 -13.28 14.56
C ALA A 153 16.92 -13.92 13.87
N ASN A 154 16.79 -15.19 13.50
CA ASN A 154 17.82 -15.91 12.76
C ASN A 154 17.27 -16.47 11.45
N PRO A 155 17.52 -15.83 10.30
CA PRO A 155 18.29 -14.60 10.14
C PRO A 155 17.51 -13.34 10.57
N ALA A 156 18.22 -12.25 10.88
CA ALA A 156 17.61 -10.96 11.13
C ALA A 156 16.89 -10.50 9.86
N HIS A 157 15.73 -9.87 10.01
CA HIS A 157 14.93 -9.47 8.84
C HIS A 157 14.01 -8.29 9.16
N VAL A 158 13.57 -7.62 8.09
CA VAL A 158 12.54 -6.58 8.12
C VAL A 158 11.33 -7.07 7.36
N ASP A 159 10.15 -6.93 7.96
CA ASP A 159 8.86 -7.21 7.35
C ASP A 159 8.09 -5.91 7.15
N VAL A 160 7.67 -5.65 5.92
CA VAL A 160 6.81 -4.52 5.55
C VAL A 160 5.45 -5.05 5.11
N TYR A 161 4.38 -4.59 5.73
CA TYR A 161 3.04 -5.14 5.53
C TYR A 161 1.95 -4.07 5.65
N TRP A 162 0.77 -4.39 5.11
CA TRP A 162 -0.39 -3.52 5.15
C TRP A 162 -1.32 -3.87 6.31
N LYS A 163 -1.82 -2.85 7.01
CA LYS A 163 -2.91 -2.98 7.99
C LYS A 163 -4.06 -2.05 7.66
N ASN A 164 -5.28 -2.58 7.79
CA ASN A 164 -6.50 -1.81 7.68
C ASN A 164 -6.60 -0.76 8.79
N ASN A 165 -6.87 0.49 8.42
CA ASN A 165 -7.01 1.58 9.37
C ASN A 165 -8.46 1.98 9.68
N ASP A 166 -9.41 1.50 8.88
CA ASP A 166 -10.82 1.85 9.00
C ASP A 166 -11.72 0.62 8.82
N GLY A 167 -13.00 0.76 9.16
CA GLY A 167 -14.03 -0.26 8.98
C GLY A 167 -13.93 -1.45 9.94
N LYS A 168 -14.73 -2.49 9.66
CA LYS A 168 -14.86 -3.70 10.49
C LYS A 168 -13.55 -4.47 10.67
N ASN A 169 -12.59 -4.27 9.78
CA ASN A 169 -11.29 -4.93 9.80
C ASN A 169 -10.16 -4.03 10.33
N LYS A 170 -10.47 -2.86 10.93
CA LYS A 170 -9.46 -1.99 11.55
C LYS A 170 -8.51 -2.82 12.44
N ASN A 171 -7.21 -2.53 12.34
CA ASN A 171 -6.10 -3.25 12.98
C ASN A 171 -5.67 -4.58 12.34
N LYS A 172 -6.51 -5.20 11.51
CA LYS A 172 -6.16 -6.47 10.86
C LYS A 172 -5.23 -6.24 9.67
N TYR A 173 -4.40 -7.23 9.38
CA TYR A 173 -3.65 -7.31 8.14
C TYR A 173 -4.59 -7.30 6.93
N VAL A 174 -4.15 -6.72 5.82
CA VAL A 174 -4.84 -6.84 4.53
C VAL A 174 -4.52 -8.21 3.92
N GLY A 175 -5.51 -8.94 3.40
CA GLY A 175 -5.33 -10.24 2.75
C GLY A 175 -5.29 -11.49 3.62
N GLY A 176 -5.34 -11.40 4.95
CA GLY A 176 -5.48 -12.60 5.77
C GLY A 176 -4.89 -12.51 7.17
N ASN A 177 -5.21 -13.49 8.01
CA ASN A 177 -4.80 -13.57 9.41
C ASN A 177 -4.70 -15.05 9.78
N THR A 178 -3.54 -15.69 9.56
CA THR A 178 -3.38 -17.11 9.92
C THR A 178 -2.72 -17.34 11.29
N HIS A 179 -1.86 -16.42 11.75
CA HIS A 179 -1.20 -16.53 13.05
C HIS A 179 -1.12 -15.17 13.73
N THR A 180 -1.29 -15.14 15.06
CA THR A 180 -1.74 -13.98 15.82
C THR A 180 -0.88 -12.72 15.74
N ASN A 181 0.32 -12.75 15.13
CA ASN A 181 1.16 -11.55 14.93
C ASN A 181 1.98 -11.52 13.62
N ILE A 182 1.80 -12.46 12.68
CA ILE A 182 2.62 -12.52 11.45
C ILE A 182 1.74 -12.21 10.23
N PRO A 183 2.13 -11.27 9.34
CA PRO A 183 1.40 -10.98 8.12
C PRO A 183 1.50 -12.12 7.10
N ASP A 184 0.34 -12.54 6.57
CA ASP A 184 0.25 -13.51 5.47
C ASP A 184 0.93 -13.01 4.19
N TYR A 185 0.87 -11.70 3.95
CA TYR A 185 1.51 -11.02 2.83
C TYR A 185 2.37 -9.86 3.35
N CYS A 186 3.69 -10.00 3.23
CA CYS A 186 4.63 -8.93 3.56
C CYS A 186 5.85 -8.97 2.67
N LEU A 187 6.45 -7.81 2.42
CA LEU A 187 7.79 -7.71 1.86
C LEU A 187 8.79 -8.02 2.97
N ARG A 188 9.39 -9.21 2.91
CA ARG A 188 10.45 -9.62 3.82
C ARG A 188 11.81 -9.37 3.20
N ILE A 189 12.69 -8.69 3.92
CA ILE A 189 14.07 -8.46 3.53
C ILE A 189 14.95 -9.05 4.62
N VAL A 190 15.73 -10.06 4.26
CA VAL A 190 16.72 -10.67 5.15
C VAL A 190 17.93 -9.73 5.24
N LEU A 191 18.33 -9.46 6.48
CA LEU A 191 19.45 -8.61 6.84
C LEU A 191 20.67 -9.50 7.06
N ASN A 192 21.76 -9.19 6.37
CA ASN A 192 23.07 -9.82 6.54
C ASN A 192 24.02 -8.88 7.29
#